data_AF-A0A1I8H3S5-F1
#
_entry.id   AF-A0A1I8H3S5-F1
#
_cell.length_a   1.000
_cell.length_b   1.000
_cell.length_c   1.000
_cell.angle_alpha   90.00
_cell.angle_beta   90.00
_cell.angle_gamma   90.00
#
_symmetry.space_group_name_H-M   'P 1'
#
loop_
_entity.id
_entity.type
_entity.pdbx_description
1 polymer ?
#
loop_
_entity_poly.entity_id
_entity_poly.type
_entity_poly.pdbx_seq_one_letter_code
_entity_poly.pdbx_strand_id
1 'polypeptide(L)'
;MDLIANQPELHARQMEALRKAAKNLSNLAGTVETSAQLGVNVDEAFRLLAGAIEKSRPRAAPYAEALMGHQAACDSARQGFNQLLQATLSLTVSLQPSGQAWQAWLRANGSKREFADFIALFGTGNARNEFDRCAASLRDRGVSERRELIGQRLRKLLDTAYPLETADPARLMRHDSVVKRLLHIGGDQHFVSVTNAWQENRDYLASLDTRIPYNFLINKAESSQIFMEHRDRIQQRQRRDVLKAQLLASLRESPSCLAGAASLEDLFSPEMALTEHGKSGLQALLPELQLEGRRLAFAEVQEWLLERSELVPVLESGPTDEDVRRAAKLMKRDTRCSNLLQLLRPDKAKDIARVWFDLPNDASACRLRPCADYTVPEALTEHHRG
;
A
#
# COMPACT_ATOMS: atom_id res chain seq x y z
N MET A 1 80.00 -45.62 47.38
CA MET A 1 79.06 -46.17 46.37
C MET A 1 77.66 -45.85 46.87
N ASP A 2 77.29 -44.56 46.96
CA ASP A 2 76.13 -44.15 47.80
C ASP A 2 75.18 -43.18 47.11
N LEU A 3 75.24 -43.08 45.77
CA LEU A 3 74.38 -42.19 45.00
C LEU A 3 73.17 -42.90 44.36
N ILE A 4 73.06 -44.23 44.50
CA ILE A 4 71.97 -45.03 43.91
C ILE A 4 70.93 -45.45 44.96
N ALA A 5 71.29 -45.44 46.25
CA ALA A 5 70.43 -45.95 47.33
C ALA A 5 69.25 -45.03 47.71
N ASN A 6 69.30 -43.73 47.36
CA ASN A 6 68.30 -42.72 47.81
C ASN A 6 67.26 -42.30 46.75
N GLN A 7 67.34 -42.84 45.53
CA GLN A 7 66.35 -42.54 44.49
C GLN A 7 64.91 -42.93 44.85
N PRO A 8 64.62 -44.11 45.46
CA PRO A 8 63.25 -44.46 45.80
C PRO A 8 62.66 -43.56 46.90
N GLU A 9 63.46 -43.10 47.87
CA GLU A 9 62.99 -42.16 48.90
C GLU A 9 62.72 -40.76 48.32
N LEU A 10 63.55 -40.29 47.38
CA LEU A 10 63.34 -39.02 46.70
C LEU A 10 62.07 -39.05 45.84
N HIS A 11 61.85 -40.16 45.10
CA HIS A 11 60.64 -40.38 44.32
C HIS A 11 59.40 -40.52 45.21
N ALA A 12 59.49 -41.20 46.35
CA ALA A 12 58.40 -41.30 47.32
C ALA A 12 58.02 -39.91 47.87
N ARG A 13 59.00 -39.06 48.21
CA ARG A 13 58.76 -37.68 48.65
C ARG A 13 58.16 -36.80 47.57
N GLN A 14 58.59 -36.94 46.31
CA GLN A 14 58.00 -36.23 45.17
C GLN A 14 56.56 -36.70 44.91
N MET A 15 56.29 -38.00 45.01
CA MET A 15 54.94 -38.55 44.88
C MET A 15 54.03 -38.13 46.04
N GLU A 16 54.53 -38.06 47.26
CA GLU A 16 53.83 -37.55 48.44
C GLU A 16 53.51 -36.05 48.28
N ALA A 17 54.45 -35.26 47.74
CA ALA A 17 54.26 -33.85 47.44
C ALA A 17 53.23 -33.62 46.32
N LEU A 18 53.26 -34.42 45.25
CA LEU A 18 52.24 -34.42 44.20
C LEU A 18 50.88 -34.85 44.73
N ARG A 19 50.83 -35.84 45.63
CA ARG A 19 49.59 -36.31 46.25
C ARG A 19 49.01 -35.26 47.20
N LYS A 20 49.84 -34.55 47.96
CA LYS A 20 49.42 -33.38 48.76
C LYS A 20 48.99 -32.21 47.87
N ALA A 21 49.68 -31.94 46.78
CA ALA A 21 49.29 -30.92 45.80
C ALA A 21 47.94 -31.28 45.15
N ALA A 22 47.71 -32.54 44.79
CA ALA A 22 46.45 -33.05 44.24
C ALA A 22 45.30 -32.98 45.26
N LYS A 23 45.56 -33.32 46.53
CA LYS A 23 44.58 -33.22 47.63
C LYS A 23 44.30 -31.76 48.01
N ASN A 24 45.28 -30.89 47.86
CA ASN A 24 45.10 -29.44 47.99
C ASN A 24 44.33 -28.91 46.79
N LEU A 25 44.59 -29.34 45.55
CA LEU A 25 43.81 -28.99 44.36
C LEU A 25 42.34 -29.41 44.51
N SER A 26 42.06 -30.60 45.05
CA SER A 26 40.67 -31.02 45.35
C SER A 26 40.00 -30.19 46.43
N ASN A 27 40.78 -29.54 47.31
CA ASN A 27 40.28 -28.68 48.38
C ASN A 27 40.31 -27.17 48.02
N LEU A 28 41.03 -26.79 46.96
CA LEU A 28 41.27 -25.40 46.54
C LEU A 28 40.46 -25.03 45.29
N ALA A 29 40.21 -25.98 44.39
CA ALA A 29 39.28 -25.80 43.29
C ALA A 29 37.86 -26.00 43.83
N GLY A 30 37.20 -24.90 44.21
CA GLY A 30 35.75 -24.94 44.40
C GLY A 30 35.10 -25.55 43.17
N THR A 31 34.11 -26.42 43.37
CA THR A 31 33.41 -27.07 42.25
C THR A 31 32.78 -26.01 41.35
N VAL A 32 33.23 -25.93 40.10
CA VAL A 32 32.64 -25.04 39.08
C VAL A 32 31.73 -25.90 38.21
N GLU A 33 30.45 -25.56 38.21
CA GLU A 33 29.51 -26.11 37.25
C GLU A 33 29.70 -25.41 35.90
N THR A 34 29.99 -26.21 34.87
CA THR A 34 30.28 -25.73 33.51
C THR A 34 29.41 -26.45 32.49
N SER A 35 29.12 -25.80 31.36
CA SER A 35 28.57 -26.46 30.18
C SER A 35 29.41 -26.08 28.96
N ALA A 36 30.20 -27.03 28.46
CA ALA A 36 30.99 -26.82 27.24
C ALA A 36 30.11 -26.61 26.01
N GLN A 37 28.97 -27.32 25.94
CA GLN A 37 28.01 -27.19 24.84
C GLN A 37 27.38 -25.80 24.78
N LEU A 38 27.17 -25.17 25.93
CA LEU A 38 26.59 -23.83 26.04
C LEU A 38 27.63 -22.74 26.31
N GLY A 39 28.92 -23.06 26.34
CA GLY A 39 29.98 -22.10 26.67
C GLY A 39 29.89 -21.47 28.07
N VAL A 40 29.19 -22.08 29.02
CA VAL A 40 28.98 -21.52 30.37
C VAL A 40 30.10 -21.93 31.32
N ASN A 41 30.70 -20.94 31.98
CA ASN A 41 31.77 -21.09 32.98
C ASN A 41 33.03 -21.85 32.52
N VAL A 42 33.19 -22.13 31.22
CA VAL A 42 34.34 -22.86 30.68
C VAL A 42 35.63 -22.12 30.97
N ASP A 43 35.72 -20.84 30.57
CA ASP A 43 36.90 -20.00 30.83
C ASP A 43 37.12 -19.71 32.31
N GLU A 44 36.03 -19.64 33.09
CA GLU A 44 36.10 -19.42 34.54
C GLU A 44 36.73 -20.61 35.26
N ALA A 45 36.45 -21.84 34.82
CA ALA A 45 37.09 -23.04 35.35
C ALA A 45 38.60 -23.02 35.11
N PHE A 46 39.04 -22.59 33.92
CA PHE A 46 40.47 -22.41 33.63
C PHE A 46 41.10 -21.26 34.41
N ARG A 47 40.40 -20.12 34.57
CA ARG A 47 40.86 -18.99 35.38
C ARG A 47 40.99 -19.33 36.86
N LEU A 48 40.09 -20.14 37.41
CA LEU A 48 40.20 -20.65 38.78
C LEU A 48 41.39 -21.58 38.96
N LEU A 49 41.66 -22.45 37.99
CA LEU A 49 42.85 -23.30 38.01
C LEU A 49 44.14 -22.46 37.95
N ALA A 50 44.19 -21.45 37.08
CA ALA A 50 45.33 -20.53 36.99
C ALA A 50 45.51 -19.74 38.30
N GLY A 51 44.43 -19.19 38.85
CA GLY A 51 44.44 -18.48 40.13
C GLY A 51 44.93 -19.36 41.28
N ALA A 52 44.50 -20.62 41.32
CA ALA A 52 44.97 -21.61 42.30
C ALA A 52 46.50 -21.79 42.26
N ILE A 53 47.11 -21.77 41.06
CA ILE A 53 48.57 -21.83 40.89
C ILE A 53 49.23 -20.53 41.38
N GLU A 54 48.64 -19.39 41.06
CA GLU A 54 49.14 -18.05 41.42
C GLU A 54 48.81 -17.64 42.87
N LYS A 55 48.14 -18.50 43.64
CA LYS A 55 47.58 -18.22 44.98
C LYS A 55 46.58 -17.06 45.00
N SER A 56 45.98 -16.75 43.86
CA SER A 56 44.81 -15.87 43.76
C SER A 56 43.53 -16.71 43.89
N ARG A 57 42.49 -16.17 44.52
CA ARG A 57 41.19 -16.87 44.65
C ARG A 57 40.10 -16.06 43.97
N PRO A 58 39.98 -16.13 42.63
CA PRO A 58 38.79 -15.64 41.96
C PRO A 58 37.57 -16.41 42.49
N ARG A 59 36.37 -15.82 42.39
CA ARG A 59 35.12 -16.51 42.70
C ARG A 59 34.34 -16.66 41.40
N ALA A 60 34.05 -17.90 41.01
CA ALA A 60 33.15 -18.17 39.89
C ALA A 60 31.70 -17.82 40.26
N ALA A 61 30.96 -17.31 39.30
CA ALA A 61 29.51 -17.15 39.42
C ALA A 61 28.83 -18.53 39.45
N PRO A 62 27.74 -18.71 40.21
CA PRO A 62 26.90 -19.91 40.14
C PRO A 62 26.41 -20.16 38.71
N TYR A 63 26.22 -21.42 38.33
CA TYR A 63 25.85 -21.79 36.96
C TYR A 63 24.61 -21.07 36.44
N ALA A 64 23.56 -20.94 37.25
CA ALA A 64 22.33 -20.26 36.84
C ALA A 64 22.56 -18.78 36.46
N GLU A 65 23.36 -18.07 37.26
CA GLU A 65 23.71 -16.67 36.99
C GLU A 65 24.62 -16.56 35.76
N ALA A 66 25.62 -17.44 35.65
CA ALA A 66 26.52 -17.48 34.51
C ALA A 66 25.79 -17.83 33.20
N LEU A 67 24.81 -18.74 33.25
CA LEU A 67 23.96 -19.11 32.11
C LEU A 67 23.11 -17.92 31.67
N MET A 68 22.46 -17.22 32.60
CA MET A 68 21.69 -16.02 32.29
C MET A 68 22.57 -14.91 31.67
N GLY A 69 23.75 -14.68 32.25
CA GLY A 69 24.72 -13.70 31.71
C GLY A 69 25.20 -14.08 30.31
N HIS A 70 25.48 -15.37 30.07
CA HIS A 70 25.87 -15.86 28.76
C HIS A 70 24.75 -15.72 27.71
N GLN A 71 23.51 -16.03 28.08
CA GLN A 71 22.34 -15.84 27.22
C GLN A 71 22.14 -14.35 26.87
N ALA A 72 22.21 -13.46 27.87
CA ALA A 72 22.10 -12.02 27.64
C ALA A 72 23.23 -11.48 26.73
N ALA A 73 24.46 -11.96 26.90
CA ALA A 73 25.58 -11.61 26.02
C ALA A 73 25.36 -12.10 24.58
N CYS A 74 24.88 -13.34 24.42
CA CYS A 74 24.51 -13.91 23.13
C CYS A 74 23.43 -13.08 22.42
N ASP A 75 22.37 -12.71 23.13
CA ASP A 75 21.27 -11.91 22.58
C ASP A 75 21.74 -10.51 22.19
N SER A 76 22.52 -9.86 23.06
CA SER A 76 23.11 -8.55 22.79
C SER A 76 24.03 -8.59 21.56
N ALA A 77 24.87 -9.62 21.42
CA ALA A 77 25.77 -9.76 20.27
C ALA A 77 24.99 -10.01 18.96
N ARG A 78 23.96 -10.87 19.00
CA ARG A 78 23.06 -11.08 17.85
C ARG A 78 22.36 -9.79 17.43
N GLN A 79 21.83 -9.05 18.40
CA GLN A 79 21.15 -7.78 18.14
C GLN A 79 22.11 -6.76 17.53
N GLY A 80 23.30 -6.58 18.13
CA GLY A 80 24.32 -5.64 17.64
C GLY A 80 24.77 -5.98 16.22
N PHE A 81 25.03 -7.25 15.93
CA PHE A 81 25.41 -7.66 14.58
C PHE A 81 24.28 -7.46 13.54
N ASN A 82 23.04 -7.79 13.90
CA ASN A 82 21.90 -7.55 13.03
C ASN A 82 21.69 -6.06 12.73
N GLN A 83 21.80 -5.19 13.73
CA GLN A 83 21.72 -3.74 13.55
C GLN A 83 22.86 -3.23 12.66
N LEU A 84 24.07 -3.74 12.86
CA LEU A 84 25.20 -3.42 12.02
C LEU A 84 24.95 -3.82 10.56
N LEU A 85 24.45 -5.04 10.31
CA LEU A 85 24.09 -5.49 8.97
C LEU A 85 23.03 -4.58 8.34
N GLN A 86 21.94 -4.29 9.05
CA GLN A 86 20.87 -3.41 8.54
C GLN A 86 21.36 -2.00 8.20
N ALA A 87 22.30 -1.46 8.98
CA ALA A 87 22.82 -0.10 8.77
C ALA A 87 23.84 -0.01 7.63
N THR A 88 24.52 -1.11 7.30
CA THR A 88 25.71 -1.06 6.42
C THR A 88 25.59 -1.90 5.15
N LEU A 89 24.72 -2.90 5.14
CA LEU A 89 24.49 -3.73 3.98
C LEU A 89 23.61 -2.99 2.99
N SER A 90 24.17 -2.66 1.83
CA SER A 90 23.44 -2.01 0.75
C SER A 90 22.96 -3.02 -0.30
N LEU A 91 21.89 -2.67 -1.01
CA LEU A 91 21.35 -3.48 -2.11
C LEU A 91 22.42 -3.74 -3.18
N THR A 92 23.25 -2.74 -3.48
CA THR A 92 24.34 -2.88 -4.46
C THR A 92 25.36 -3.95 -4.07
N VAL A 93 25.65 -4.08 -2.77
CA VAL A 93 26.54 -5.12 -2.24
C VAL A 93 25.82 -6.48 -2.22
N SER A 94 24.56 -6.54 -1.82
CA SER A 94 23.80 -7.80 -1.74
C SER A 94 23.51 -8.44 -3.10
N LEU A 95 23.59 -7.67 -4.19
CA LEU A 95 23.45 -8.12 -5.57
C LEU A 95 24.75 -8.72 -6.16
N GLN A 96 25.88 -8.63 -5.45
CA GLN A 96 27.11 -9.30 -5.87
C GLN A 96 27.03 -10.82 -5.63
N PRO A 97 27.86 -11.64 -6.30
CA PRO A 97 28.04 -13.03 -5.94
C PRO A 97 28.35 -13.14 -4.45
N SER A 98 27.72 -14.09 -3.75
CA SER A 98 27.71 -14.16 -2.28
C SER A 98 29.13 -14.06 -1.67
N GLY A 99 30.12 -14.74 -2.25
CA GLY A 99 31.52 -14.66 -1.79
C GLY A 99 32.15 -13.27 -1.96
N GLN A 100 31.85 -12.56 -3.05
CA GLN A 100 32.35 -11.20 -3.28
C GLN A 100 31.66 -10.19 -2.37
N ALA A 101 30.34 -10.32 -2.20
CA ALA A 101 29.53 -9.49 -1.31
C ALA A 101 30.07 -9.53 0.14
N TRP A 102 30.37 -10.74 0.63
CA TRP A 102 30.97 -10.94 1.94
C TRP A 102 32.31 -10.26 2.10
N GLN A 103 33.23 -10.48 1.17
CA GLN A 103 34.58 -9.93 1.25
C GLN A 103 34.57 -8.40 1.10
N ALA A 104 33.65 -7.85 0.31
CA ALA A 104 33.46 -6.41 0.23
C ALA A 104 32.93 -5.84 1.55
N TRP A 105 31.90 -6.45 2.12
CA TRP A 105 31.31 -6.01 3.38
C TRP A 105 32.28 -6.15 4.56
N LEU A 106 33.01 -7.28 4.63
CA LEU A 106 33.97 -7.59 5.68
C LEU A 106 35.16 -6.62 5.65
N ARG A 107 35.67 -6.23 4.47
CA ARG A 107 36.72 -5.20 4.38
C ARG A 107 36.28 -3.85 4.93
N ALA A 108 35.01 -3.50 4.77
CA ALA A 108 34.48 -2.22 5.24
C ALA A 108 34.03 -2.23 6.72
N ASN A 109 33.59 -3.38 7.24
CA ASN A 109 32.91 -3.47 8.54
C ASN A 109 33.54 -4.47 9.52
N GLY A 110 34.54 -5.25 9.10
CA GLY A 110 35.14 -6.32 9.91
C GLY A 110 35.92 -5.83 11.13
N SER A 111 36.27 -4.54 11.20
CA SER A 111 36.91 -3.94 12.38
C SER A 111 35.92 -3.45 13.42
N LYS A 112 34.61 -3.55 13.19
CA LYS A 112 33.59 -3.05 14.10
C LYS A 112 33.39 -3.99 15.28
N ARG A 113 33.15 -3.39 16.45
CA ARG A 113 33.02 -4.11 17.71
C ARG A 113 31.88 -5.13 17.68
N GLU A 114 30.73 -4.76 17.10
CA GLU A 114 29.55 -5.63 17.02
C GLU A 114 29.85 -6.91 16.23
N PHE A 115 30.70 -6.82 15.20
CA PHE A 115 31.16 -7.99 14.46
C PHE A 115 32.15 -8.83 15.30
N ALA A 116 33.10 -8.19 15.98
CA ALA A 116 34.06 -8.87 16.87
C ALA A 116 33.36 -9.61 18.02
N ASP A 117 32.39 -8.97 18.67
CA ASP A 117 31.60 -9.54 19.77
C ASP A 117 30.77 -10.74 19.28
N PHE A 118 30.21 -10.65 18.07
CA PHE A 118 29.46 -11.76 17.47
C PHE A 118 30.35 -12.96 17.12
N ILE A 119 31.51 -12.74 16.47
CA ILE A 119 32.39 -13.86 16.10
C ILE A 119 33.03 -14.53 17.32
N ALA A 120 33.24 -13.80 18.42
CA ALA A 120 33.75 -14.37 19.67
C ALA A 120 32.78 -15.41 20.26
N LEU A 121 31.47 -15.19 20.14
CA LEU A 121 30.44 -16.07 20.69
C LEU A 121 29.96 -17.14 19.70
N PHE A 122 29.85 -16.81 18.41
CA PHE A 122 29.21 -17.68 17.41
C PHE A 122 30.14 -18.13 16.28
N GLY A 123 31.32 -17.53 16.15
CA GLY A 123 32.25 -17.82 15.07
C GLY A 123 31.88 -17.19 13.72
N THR A 124 32.86 -17.21 12.81
CA THR A 124 32.75 -16.57 11.49
C THR A 124 31.76 -17.27 10.55
N GLY A 125 31.57 -18.59 10.69
CA GLY A 125 30.59 -19.34 9.89
C GLY A 125 29.15 -18.91 10.16
N ASN A 126 28.79 -18.70 11.44
CA ASN A 126 27.46 -18.17 11.78
C ASN A 126 27.29 -16.72 11.34
N ALA A 127 28.35 -15.90 11.43
CA ALA A 127 28.30 -14.52 10.96
C ALA A 127 28.07 -14.46 9.45
N ARG A 128 28.68 -15.38 8.70
CA ARG A 128 28.50 -15.54 7.26
C ARG A 128 27.06 -15.93 6.90
N ASN A 129 26.49 -16.91 7.60
CA ASN A 129 25.11 -17.36 7.39
C ASN A 129 24.11 -16.23 7.65
N GLU A 130 24.31 -15.48 8.73
CA GLU A 130 23.49 -14.32 9.08
C GLU A 130 23.58 -13.20 8.03
N PHE A 131 24.78 -12.93 7.55
CA PHE A 131 24.99 -12.01 6.42
C PHE A 131 24.25 -12.47 5.17
N ASP A 132 24.37 -13.74 4.77
CA ASP A 132 23.72 -14.26 3.56
C ASP A 132 22.19 -14.19 3.68
N ARG A 133 21.64 -14.48 4.86
CA ARG A 133 20.22 -14.32 5.15
C ARG A 133 19.77 -12.86 5.01
N CYS A 134 20.52 -11.93 5.60
CA CYS A 134 20.22 -10.51 5.50
C CYS A 134 20.32 -9.99 4.06
N ALA A 135 21.34 -10.42 3.31
CA ALA A 135 21.55 -10.07 1.91
C ALA A 135 20.43 -10.59 1.00
N ALA A 136 19.95 -11.82 1.23
CA ALA A 136 18.81 -12.39 0.53
C ALA A 136 17.54 -11.59 0.82
N SER A 137 17.23 -11.33 2.09
CA SER A 137 16.06 -10.54 2.48
C SER A 137 16.08 -9.12 1.88
N LEU A 138 17.25 -8.47 1.85
CA LEU A 138 17.40 -7.15 1.24
C LEU A 138 17.16 -7.18 -0.27
N ARG A 139 17.62 -8.24 -0.94
CA ARG A 139 17.40 -8.44 -2.38
C ARG A 139 15.92 -8.66 -2.68
N ASP A 140 15.26 -9.54 -1.93
CA ASP A 140 13.83 -9.84 -2.11
C ASP A 140 12.99 -8.58 -1.91
N ARG A 141 13.31 -7.78 -0.89
CA ARG A 141 12.67 -6.49 -0.66
C ARG A 141 12.90 -5.54 -1.84
N GLY A 142 14.14 -5.40 -2.32
CA GLY A 142 14.44 -4.55 -3.47
C GLY A 142 13.72 -4.97 -4.76
N VAL A 143 13.61 -6.28 -5.01
CA VAL A 143 12.84 -6.84 -6.14
C VAL A 143 11.34 -6.55 -5.97
N SER A 144 10.80 -6.71 -4.76
CA SER A 144 9.39 -6.42 -4.46
C SER A 144 9.05 -4.94 -4.64
N GLU A 145 9.87 -4.04 -4.08
CA GLU A 145 9.72 -2.59 -4.24
C GLU A 145 9.78 -2.18 -5.72
N ARG A 146 10.73 -2.76 -6.48
CA ARG A 146 10.85 -2.50 -7.92
C ARG A 146 9.65 -3.06 -8.70
N ARG A 147 9.15 -4.25 -8.34
CA ARG A 147 7.96 -4.86 -8.95
C ARG A 147 6.74 -3.96 -8.82
N GLU A 148 6.53 -3.40 -7.63
CA GLU A 148 5.42 -2.50 -7.37
C GLU A 148 5.53 -1.21 -8.19
N LEU A 149 6.74 -0.62 -8.28
CA LEU A 149 6.99 0.53 -9.15
C LEU A 149 6.68 0.23 -10.62
N ILE A 150 7.16 -0.92 -11.12
CA ILE A 150 6.89 -1.38 -12.50
C ILE A 150 5.38 -1.51 -12.70
N GLY A 151 4.68 -2.16 -11.77
CA GLY A 151 3.23 -2.36 -11.82
C GLY A 151 2.45 -1.05 -11.84
N GLN A 152 2.83 -0.08 -11.01
CA GLN A 152 2.21 1.26 -11.00
C GLN A 152 2.36 1.98 -12.34
N ARG A 153 3.56 1.93 -12.94
CA ARG A 153 3.78 2.55 -14.26
C ARG A 153 3.01 1.83 -15.36
N LEU A 154 2.95 0.50 -15.30
CA LEU A 154 2.19 -0.28 -16.26
C LEU A 154 0.69 0.06 -16.19
N ARG A 155 0.13 0.18 -14.98
CA ARG A 155 -1.26 0.64 -14.77
C ARG A 155 -1.53 2.00 -15.41
N LYS A 156 -0.66 3.00 -15.18
CA LYS A 156 -0.78 4.33 -15.79
C LYS A 156 -0.72 4.28 -17.32
N LEU A 157 0.17 3.45 -17.86
CA LEU A 157 0.29 3.28 -19.30
C LEU A 157 -0.95 2.59 -19.90
N LEU A 158 -1.53 1.64 -19.17
CA LEU A 158 -2.80 1.00 -19.55
C LEU A 158 -3.96 1.99 -19.52
N ASP A 159 -4.04 2.88 -18.53
CA ASP A 159 -5.07 3.93 -18.50
C ASP A 159 -4.99 4.83 -19.76
N THR A 160 -3.79 5.05 -20.31
CA THR A 160 -3.60 5.82 -21.55
C THR A 160 -3.88 5.00 -22.80
N ALA A 161 -3.40 3.76 -22.86
CA ALA A 161 -3.54 2.88 -24.02
C ALA A 161 -4.96 2.30 -24.18
N TYR A 162 -5.65 2.13 -23.06
CA TYR A 162 -6.99 1.56 -22.93
C TYR A 162 -7.79 2.36 -21.87
N PRO A 163 -8.26 3.57 -22.22
CA PRO A 163 -9.04 4.42 -21.31
C PRO A 163 -10.30 3.70 -20.83
N LEU A 164 -10.61 3.84 -19.54
CA LEU A 164 -11.72 3.13 -18.90
C LEU A 164 -13.09 3.48 -19.53
N GLU A 165 -13.21 4.68 -20.10
CA GLU A 165 -14.40 5.24 -20.73
C GLU A 165 -14.76 4.57 -22.05
N THR A 166 -13.75 4.21 -22.85
CA THR A 166 -13.93 3.91 -24.28
C THR A 166 -13.34 2.58 -24.70
N ALA A 167 -12.50 1.97 -23.87
CA ALA A 167 -11.86 0.72 -24.21
C ALA A 167 -12.85 -0.44 -24.18
N ASP A 168 -12.75 -1.32 -25.17
CA ASP A 168 -13.41 -2.62 -25.18
C ASP A 168 -12.59 -3.62 -24.33
N PRO A 169 -13.16 -4.21 -23.27
CA PRO A 169 -12.46 -5.16 -22.39
C PRO A 169 -11.96 -6.41 -23.13
N ALA A 170 -12.60 -6.81 -24.24
CA ALA A 170 -12.15 -7.95 -25.04
C ALA A 170 -10.75 -7.72 -25.64
N ARG A 171 -10.34 -6.46 -25.84
CA ARG A 171 -9.00 -6.12 -26.36
C ARG A 171 -7.87 -6.44 -25.40
N LEU A 172 -8.17 -6.62 -24.10
CA LEU A 172 -7.19 -7.02 -23.08
C LEU A 172 -7.08 -8.55 -22.91
N MET A 173 -7.90 -9.34 -23.61
CA MET A 173 -7.88 -10.81 -23.49
C MET A 173 -6.62 -11.44 -24.11
N ARG A 174 -6.01 -10.77 -25.08
CA ARG A 174 -4.82 -11.26 -25.80
C ARG A 174 -3.59 -10.51 -25.31
N HIS A 175 -2.84 -11.15 -24.43
CA HIS A 175 -1.59 -10.61 -23.86
C HIS A 175 -0.67 -10.01 -24.93
N ASP A 176 -0.35 -10.75 -25.99
CA ASP A 176 0.49 -10.27 -27.10
C ASP A 176 -0.05 -9.01 -27.80
N SER A 177 -1.38 -8.89 -27.92
CA SER A 177 -2.00 -7.70 -28.52
C SER A 177 -1.85 -6.48 -27.62
N VAL A 178 -1.97 -6.67 -26.30
CA VAL A 178 -1.75 -5.62 -25.31
C VAL A 178 -0.31 -5.18 -25.32
N VAL A 179 0.63 -6.13 -25.27
CA VAL A 179 2.07 -5.85 -25.35
C VAL A 179 2.40 -5.07 -26.62
N LYS A 180 1.97 -5.53 -27.79
CA LYS A 180 2.20 -4.83 -29.07
C LYS A 180 1.70 -3.38 -29.06
N ARG A 181 0.49 -3.15 -28.53
CA ARG A 181 -0.05 -1.78 -28.42
C ARG A 181 0.75 -0.93 -27.44
N LEU A 182 1.10 -1.45 -26.28
CA LEU A 182 1.88 -0.74 -25.27
C LEU A 182 3.25 -0.34 -25.82
N LEU A 183 3.93 -1.24 -26.54
CA LEU A 183 5.21 -0.95 -27.18
C LEU A 183 5.09 0.11 -28.28
N HIS A 184 4.00 0.10 -29.05
CA HIS A 184 3.74 1.12 -30.07
C HIS A 184 3.52 2.52 -29.47
N ILE A 185 2.86 2.61 -28.31
CA ILE A 185 2.56 3.89 -27.64
C ILE A 185 3.77 4.39 -26.84
N GLY A 186 4.48 3.50 -26.16
CA GLY A 186 5.46 3.87 -25.14
C GLY A 186 6.93 3.87 -25.59
N GLY A 187 7.31 3.06 -26.59
CA GLY A 187 8.68 2.96 -27.09
C GLY A 187 9.78 2.96 -26.01
N ASP A 188 10.92 3.58 -26.32
CA ASP A 188 12.09 3.62 -25.42
C ASP A 188 11.91 4.57 -24.21
N GLN A 189 10.85 5.38 -24.20
CA GLN A 189 10.53 6.31 -23.11
C GLN A 189 9.94 5.58 -21.91
N HIS A 190 9.19 4.50 -22.15
CA HIS A 190 8.52 3.73 -21.12
C HIS A 190 9.14 2.36 -20.87
N PHE A 191 9.93 1.84 -21.81
CA PHE A 191 10.49 0.49 -21.74
C PHE A 191 12.02 0.48 -21.77
N VAL A 192 12.60 -0.56 -21.16
CA VAL A 192 14.05 -0.77 -21.11
C VAL A 192 14.41 -2.22 -21.41
N SER A 193 15.46 -2.41 -22.21
CA SER A 193 16.02 -3.73 -22.50
C SER A 193 16.95 -4.17 -21.39
N VAL A 194 16.64 -5.33 -20.82
CA VAL A 194 17.42 -5.96 -19.76
C VAL A 194 17.81 -7.34 -20.27
N THR A 195 19.12 -7.60 -20.35
CA THR A 195 19.69 -8.80 -21.00
C THR A 195 19.32 -10.12 -20.30
N ASN A 196 19.20 -10.09 -18.97
CA ASN A 196 18.80 -11.23 -18.14
C ASN A 196 17.43 -10.95 -17.49
N ALA A 197 16.90 -11.91 -16.73
CA ALA A 197 15.73 -11.68 -15.86
C ALA A 197 15.93 -10.41 -15.02
N TRP A 198 14.96 -9.49 -15.05
CA TRP A 198 15.13 -8.16 -14.46
C TRP A 198 15.31 -8.21 -12.94
N GLN A 199 14.81 -9.27 -12.29
CA GLN A 199 14.94 -9.57 -10.86
C GLN A 199 16.37 -9.97 -10.48
N GLU A 200 17.20 -10.35 -11.46
CA GLU A 200 18.59 -10.77 -11.27
C GLU A 200 19.57 -9.72 -11.82
N ASN A 201 19.07 -8.75 -12.58
CA ASN A 201 19.92 -7.74 -13.17
C ASN A 201 20.33 -6.69 -12.14
N ARG A 202 21.58 -6.79 -11.68
CA ARG A 202 22.16 -5.90 -10.67
C ARG A 202 22.12 -4.43 -11.09
N ASP A 203 22.46 -4.13 -12.34
CA ASP A 203 22.56 -2.76 -12.82
C ASP A 203 21.18 -2.11 -12.86
N TYR A 204 20.17 -2.83 -13.34
CA TYR A 204 18.78 -2.37 -13.34
C TYR A 204 18.24 -2.16 -11.93
N LEU A 205 18.41 -3.14 -11.03
CA LEU A 205 17.90 -3.05 -9.65
C LEU A 205 18.59 -1.93 -8.84
N ALA A 206 19.86 -1.66 -9.10
CA ALA A 206 20.61 -0.57 -8.45
C ALA A 206 20.42 0.79 -9.15
N SER A 207 19.85 0.83 -10.36
CA SER A 207 19.67 2.07 -11.12
C SER A 207 18.49 2.90 -10.61
N LEU A 208 18.51 4.19 -10.97
CA LEU A 208 17.35 5.08 -10.85
C LEU A 208 16.39 4.95 -12.03
N ASP A 209 16.63 4.02 -12.96
CA ASP A 209 15.74 3.83 -14.10
C ASP A 209 14.38 3.33 -13.59
N THR A 210 13.33 3.98 -14.07
CA THR A 210 11.96 3.68 -13.67
C THR A 210 11.18 3.03 -14.81
N ARG A 211 11.77 2.86 -15.99
CA ARG A 211 11.13 2.24 -17.15
C ARG A 211 10.84 0.76 -16.91
N ILE A 212 9.83 0.25 -17.61
CA ILE A 212 9.36 -1.13 -17.48
C ILE A 212 10.29 -2.06 -18.29
N PRO A 213 10.84 -3.11 -17.69
CA PRO A 213 11.64 -4.09 -18.41
C PRO A 213 10.81 -4.83 -19.48
N TYR A 214 11.35 -4.98 -20.69
CA TYR A 214 10.66 -5.75 -21.74
C TYR A 214 10.37 -7.18 -21.32
N ASN A 215 11.29 -7.82 -20.59
CA ASN A 215 11.12 -9.18 -20.09
C ASN A 215 9.98 -9.31 -19.06
N PHE A 216 9.71 -8.30 -18.23
CA PHE A 216 8.52 -8.26 -17.36
C PHE A 216 7.23 -8.20 -18.19
N LEU A 217 7.23 -7.37 -19.22
CA LEU A 217 6.07 -7.17 -20.09
C LEU A 217 5.73 -8.43 -20.91
N ILE A 218 6.74 -9.09 -21.46
CA ILE A 218 6.58 -10.31 -22.27
C ILE A 218 6.27 -11.52 -21.38
N ASN A 219 6.74 -11.52 -20.13
CA ASN A 219 6.43 -12.60 -19.18
C ASN A 219 4.95 -12.54 -18.77
N LYS A 220 4.16 -13.46 -19.35
CA LYS A 220 2.73 -13.59 -19.11
C LYS A 220 2.41 -13.79 -17.62
N ALA A 221 3.24 -14.51 -16.87
CA ALA A 221 2.98 -14.76 -15.45
C ALA A 221 3.09 -13.48 -14.60
N GLU A 222 3.88 -12.49 -15.02
CA GLU A 222 4.10 -11.27 -14.24
C GLU A 222 3.13 -10.15 -14.61
N SER A 223 2.84 -9.97 -15.90
CA SER A 223 2.06 -8.82 -16.39
C SER A 223 0.57 -9.12 -16.58
N SER A 224 0.16 -10.38 -16.77
CA SER A 224 -1.25 -10.69 -17.06
C SER A 224 -2.20 -10.32 -15.93
N GLN A 225 -1.76 -10.45 -14.68
CA GLN A 225 -2.61 -10.05 -13.54
C GLN A 225 -2.99 -8.57 -13.65
N ILE A 226 -2.03 -7.69 -13.94
CA ILE A 226 -2.27 -6.26 -14.10
C ILE A 226 -3.20 -5.99 -15.28
N PHE A 227 -3.08 -6.75 -16.38
CA PHE A 227 -3.99 -6.63 -17.53
C PHE A 227 -5.41 -7.07 -17.19
N MET A 228 -5.57 -8.16 -16.43
CA MET A 228 -6.87 -8.65 -15.98
C MET A 228 -7.52 -7.67 -15.01
N GLU A 229 -6.77 -7.14 -14.04
CA GLU A 229 -7.24 -6.10 -13.12
C GLU A 229 -7.72 -4.86 -13.89
N HIS A 230 -6.98 -4.42 -14.91
CA HIS A 230 -7.40 -3.28 -15.75
C HIS A 230 -8.66 -3.58 -16.56
N ARG A 231 -8.77 -4.78 -17.12
CA ARG A 231 -9.99 -5.24 -17.80
C ARG A 231 -11.19 -5.22 -16.86
N ASP A 232 -11.02 -5.70 -15.63
CA ASP A 232 -12.09 -5.76 -14.65
C ASP A 232 -12.54 -4.35 -14.25
N ARG A 233 -11.60 -3.39 -14.14
CA ARG A 233 -11.92 -1.96 -13.96
C ARG A 233 -12.76 -1.41 -15.12
N ILE A 234 -12.42 -1.74 -16.37
CA ILE A 234 -13.19 -1.34 -17.56
C ILE A 234 -14.61 -1.92 -17.47
N GLN A 235 -14.74 -3.23 -17.22
CA GLN A 235 -16.03 -3.90 -17.13
C GLN A 235 -16.90 -3.34 -15.99
N GLN A 236 -16.30 -3.10 -14.83
CA GLN A 236 -16.99 -2.50 -13.69
C GLN A 236 -17.50 -1.11 -14.03
N ARG A 237 -16.70 -0.29 -14.72
CA ARG A 237 -17.13 1.03 -15.16
C ARG A 237 -18.27 0.97 -16.18
N GLN A 238 -18.16 0.11 -17.19
CA GLN A 238 -19.21 -0.07 -18.18
C GLN A 238 -20.53 -0.50 -17.55
N ARG A 239 -20.50 -1.50 -16.64
CA ARG A 239 -21.69 -1.92 -15.88
C ARG A 239 -22.29 -0.77 -15.08
N ARG A 240 -21.44 -0.01 -14.38
CA ARG A 240 -21.86 1.15 -13.60
C ARG A 240 -22.52 2.21 -14.49
N ASP A 241 -21.96 2.49 -15.65
CA ASP A 241 -22.47 3.52 -16.57
C ASP A 241 -23.79 3.07 -17.23
N VAL A 242 -23.94 1.79 -17.58
CA VAL A 242 -25.22 1.20 -18.04
C VAL A 242 -26.29 1.29 -16.96
N LEU A 243 -25.96 0.91 -15.72
CA LEU A 243 -26.87 1.01 -14.59
C LEU A 243 -27.32 2.46 -14.38
N LYS A 244 -26.37 3.40 -14.36
CA LYS A 244 -26.66 4.83 -14.22
C LYS A 244 -27.63 5.29 -15.32
N ALA A 245 -27.42 4.89 -16.56
CA ALA A 245 -28.30 5.24 -17.67
C ALA A 245 -29.71 4.65 -17.52
N GLN A 246 -29.83 3.38 -17.12
CA GLN A 246 -31.12 2.73 -16.86
C GLN A 246 -31.90 3.42 -15.73
N LEU A 247 -31.23 3.70 -14.61
CA LEU A 247 -31.85 4.37 -13.48
C LEU A 247 -32.30 5.78 -13.88
N LEU A 248 -31.48 6.55 -14.59
CA LEU A 248 -31.88 7.87 -15.10
C LEU A 248 -33.06 7.81 -16.06
N ALA A 249 -33.16 6.78 -16.90
CA ALA A 249 -34.32 6.59 -17.77
C ALA A 249 -35.60 6.36 -16.96
N SER A 250 -35.58 5.47 -15.97
CA SER A 250 -36.72 5.23 -15.07
C SER A 250 -37.13 6.49 -14.29
N LEU A 251 -36.16 7.32 -13.91
CA LEU A 251 -36.42 8.58 -13.22
C LEU A 251 -37.12 9.62 -14.10
N ARG A 252 -36.87 9.61 -15.41
CA ARG A 252 -37.61 10.46 -16.36
C ARG A 252 -39.07 10.02 -16.48
N GLU A 253 -39.32 8.72 -16.43
CA GLU A 253 -40.69 8.18 -16.50
C GLU A 253 -41.48 8.40 -15.20
N SER A 254 -40.80 8.47 -14.05
CA SER A 254 -41.43 8.69 -12.73
C SER A 254 -40.56 9.55 -11.81
N PRO A 255 -40.57 10.89 -11.99
CA PRO A 255 -39.69 11.82 -11.27
C PRO A 255 -39.96 11.94 -9.77
N SER A 256 -41.19 11.64 -9.33
CA SER A 256 -41.61 11.71 -7.94
C SER A 256 -40.94 10.66 -7.04
N CYS A 257 -40.36 9.60 -7.61
CA CYS A 257 -39.71 8.55 -6.84
C CYS A 257 -38.53 9.13 -6.03
N LEU A 258 -37.67 9.98 -6.62
CA LEU A 258 -36.47 10.52 -5.94
C LEU A 258 -36.73 11.51 -4.80
N ALA A 259 -37.95 12.02 -4.67
CA ALA A 259 -38.25 13.06 -3.71
C ALA A 259 -38.24 12.52 -2.27
N GLY A 260 -37.16 12.79 -1.53
CA GLY A 260 -37.05 12.44 -0.11
C GLY A 260 -36.57 11.01 0.17
N ALA A 261 -36.17 10.25 -0.85
CA ALA A 261 -35.63 8.91 -0.66
C ALA A 261 -34.26 8.94 0.03
N ALA A 262 -34.23 8.38 1.25
CA ALA A 262 -33.01 8.17 2.03
C ALA A 262 -32.22 6.95 1.53
N SER A 263 -32.88 6.04 0.81
CA SER A 263 -32.30 4.81 0.29
C SER A 263 -32.85 4.46 -1.11
N LEU A 264 -32.11 3.67 -1.88
CA LEU A 264 -32.56 3.18 -3.20
C LEU A 264 -33.65 2.10 -3.10
N GLU A 265 -33.86 1.52 -1.90
CA GLU A 265 -34.94 0.56 -1.62
C GLU A 265 -36.31 1.25 -1.69
N ASP A 266 -36.36 2.57 -1.48
CA ASP A 266 -37.57 3.39 -1.60
C ASP A 266 -37.88 3.78 -3.06
N LEU A 267 -36.92 3.59 -3.98
CA LEU A 267 -36.92 4.17 -5.33
C LEU A 267 -37.15 3.19 -6.46
N PHE A 268 -36.66 1.96 -6.30
CA PHE A 268 -36.67 0.96 -7.34
C PHE A 268 -37.24 -0.35 -6.81
N SER A 269 -38.14 -0.95 -7.57
CA SER A 269 -38.68 -2.26 -7.22
C SER A 269 -37.52 -3.26 -7.10
N PRO A 270 -37.43 -4.04 -6.01
CA PRO A 270 -36.26 -4.83 -5.65
C PRO A 270 -35.79 -5.85 -6.70
N GLU A 271 -36.68 -6.26 -7.60
CA GLU A 271 -36.50 -7.48 -8.39
C GLU A 271 -35.57 -7.35 -9.60
N MET A 272 -35.33 -6.13 -10.12
CA MET A 272 -34.54 -5.93 -11.36
C MET A 272 -33.16 -5.28 -11.16
N ALA A 273 -33.01 -4.33 -10.23
CA ALA A 273 -31.76 -3.57 -10.08
C ALA A 273 -30.82 -4.12 -8.99
N LEU A 274 -31.36 -4.70 -7.92
CA LEU A 274 -30.57 -5.15 -6.75
C LEU A 274 -29.83 -6.47 -6.99
N THR A 275 -30.33 -7.32 -7.88
CA THR A 275 -29.79 -8.66 -8.19
C THR A 275 -28.54 -8.61 -9.05
N GLU A 276 -28.45 -7.71 -10.03
CA GLU A 276 -27.30 -7.64 -10.95
C GLU A 276 -26.12 -6.78 -10.44
N HIS A 277 -26.38 -5.75 -9.64
CA HIS A 277 -25.37 -4.70 -9.36
C HIS A 277 -24.94 -4.61 -7.89
N GLY A 278 -25.64 -5.31 -6.99
CA GLY A 278 -25.37 -5.32 -5.57
C GLY A 278 -25.73 -4.01 -4.86
N LYS A 279 -26.11 -4.10 -3.58
CA LYS A 279 -26.55 -2.96 -2.77
C LYS A 279 -25.50 -1.84 -2.65
N SER A 280 -24.22 -2.20 -2.56
CA SER A 280 -23.11 -1.25 -2.37
C SER A 280 -22.83 -0.39 -3.60
N GLY A 281 -22.88 -0.97 -4.80
CA GLY A 281 -22.64 -0.24 -6.05
C GLY A 281 -23.75 0.77 -6.34
N LEU A 282 -24.99 0.38 -6.05
CA LEU A 282 -26.16 1.23 -6.12
C LEU A 282 -26.05 2.43 -5.16
N GLN A 283 -25.74 2.17 -3.88
CA GLN A 283 -25.63 3.24 -2.89
C GLN A 283 -24.51 4.25 -3.20
N ALA A 284 -23.42 3.80 -3.82
CA ALA A 284 -22.35 4.69 -4.28
C ALA A 284 -22.80 5.65 -5.41
N LEU A 285 -23.78 5.25 -6.24
CA LEU A 285 -24.32 6.07 -7.32
C LEU A 285 -25.40 7.05 -6.87
N LEU A 286 -25.99 6.87 -5.68
CA LEU A 286 -27.12 7.65 -5.20
C LEU A 286 -26.87 9.18 -5.23
N PRO A 287 -25.72 9.72 -4.77
CA PRO A 287 -25.48 11.17 -4.82
C PRO A 287 -25.45 11.71 -6.27
N GLU A 288 -24.85 10.97 -7.19
CA GLU A 288 -24.80 11.34 -8.60
C GLU A 288 -26.20 11.31 -9.24
N LEU A 289 -27.00 10.29 -8.92
CA LEU A 289 -28.37 10.15 -9.41
C LEU A 289 -29.30 11.23 -8.84
N GLN A 290 -29.17 11.59 -7.56
CA GLN A 290 -29.93 12.68 -6.95
C GLN A 290 -29.57 14.03 -7.54
N LEU A 291 -28.29 14.26 -7.87
CA LEU A 291 -27.86 15.48 -8.55
C LEU A 291 -28.46 15.55 -9.96
N GLU A 292 -28.30 14.48 -10.74
CA GLU A 292 -28.76 14.42 -12.12
C GLU A 292 -30.30 14.42 -12.23
N GLY A 293 -30.98 13.73 -11.33
CA GLY A 293 -32.44 13.75 -11.23
C GLY A 293 -32.98 15.15 -10.91
N ARG A 294 -32.33 15.89 -10.01
CA ARG A 294 -32.67 17.30 -9.76
C ARG A 294 -32.44 18.17 -11.00
N ARG A 295 -31.35 17.93 -11.74
CA ARG A 295 -31.06 18.67 -12.98
C ARG A 295 -32.15 18.44 -14.04
N LEU A 296 -32.56 17.18 -14.24
CA LEU A 296 -33.65 16.82 -15.15
C LEU A 296 -34.99 17.44 -14.71
N ALA A 297 -35.34 17.34 -13.43
CA ALA A 297 -36.58 17.90 -12.92
C ALA A 297 -36.65 19.42 -13.05
N PHE A 298 -35.51 20.10 -12.85
CA PHE A 298 -35.43 21.54 -13.06
C PHE A 298 -35.68 21.90 -14.54
N ALA A 299 -35.04 21.19 -15.47
CA ALA A 299 -35.25 21.40 -16.90
C ALA A 299 -36.72 21.21 -17.30
N GLU A 300 -37.39 20.16 -16.79
CA GLU A 300 -38.81 19.93 -17.07
C GLU A 300 -39.72 21.03 -16.49
N VAL A 301 -39.42 21.56 -15.30
CA VAL A 301 -40.17 22.69 -14.73
C VAL A 301 -39.96 23.95 -15.57
N GLN A 302 -38.75 24.19 -16.08
CA GLN A 302 -38.47 25.31 -16.97
C GLN A 302 -39.20 25.18 -18.31
N GLU A 303 -39.24 24.00 -18.91
CA GLU A 303 -40.03 23.73 -20.12
C GLU A 303 -41.52 23.99 -19.86
N TRP A 304 -42.06 23.48 -18.76
CA TRP A 304 -43.44 23.72 -18.39
C TRP A 304 -43.75 25.22 -18.18
N LEU A 305 -42.83 25.99 -17.59
CA LEU A 305 -42.99 27.44 -17.43
C LEU A 305 -43.04 28.16 -18.80
N LEU A 306 -42.25 27.70 -19.78
CA LEU A 306 -42.26 28.22 -21.15
C LEU A 306 -43.56 27.90 -21.89
N GLU A 307 -44.20 26.76 -21.61
CA GLU A 307 -45.49 26.38 -22.21
C GLU A 307 -46.67 27.27 -21.74
N ARG A 308 -46.49 28.05 -20.65
CA ARG A 308 -47.56 28.88 -20.08
C ARG A 308 -47.59 30.26 -20.72
N SER A 309 -48.44 30.41 -21.73
CA SER A 309 -48.72 31.69 -22.41
C SER A 309 -49.06 32.84 -21.46
N GLU A 310 -49.68 32.55 -20.30
CA GLU A 310 -50.01 33.53 -19.25
C GLU A 310 -48.79 34.17 -18.58
N LEU A 311 -47.61 33.53 -18.66
CA LEU A 311 -46.35 34.02 -18.09
C LEU A 311 -45.46 34.72 -19.12
N VAL A 312 -45.77 34.59 -20.41
CA VAL A 312 -44.99 35.16 -21.52
C VAL A 312 -44.90 36.70 -21.47
N PRO A 313 -45.99 37.46 -21.20
CA PRO A 313 -45.90 38.94 -21.11
C PRO A 313 -45.00 39.44 -19.98
N VAL A 314 -44.79 38.62 -18.93
CA VAL A 314 -43.94 38.94 -17.79
C VAL A 314 -42.46 38.88 -18.17
N LEU A 315 -42.09 38.02 -19.12
CA LEU A 315 -40.72 37.90 -19.63
C LEU A 315 -40.29 39.13 -20.45
N GLU A 316 -41.24 39.85 -21.06
CA GLU A 316 -40.97 41.04 -21.88
C GLU A 316 -40.90 42.33 -21.05
N SER A 317 -41.64 42.38 -19.93
CA SER A 317 -41.79 43.58 -19.09
C SER A 317 -40.95 43.56 -17.81
N GLY A 318 -40.34 42.41 -17.50
CA GLY A 318 -39.59 42.18 -16.26
C GLY A 318 -40.50 41.70 -15.12
N PRO A 319 -40.10 40.69 -14.34
CA PRO A 319 -40.96 40.08 -13.33
C PRO A 319 -41.18 41.00 -12.12
N THR A 320 -42.44 41.14 -11.68
CA THR A 320 -42.71 41.65 -10.33
C THR A 320 -42.70 40.53 -9.30
N ASP A 321 -42.58 40.90 -8.02
CA ASP A 321 -42.73 39.95 -6.90
C ASP A 321 -44.10 39.25 -6.89
N GLU A 322 -45.15 39.87 -7.45
CA GLU A 322 -46.46 39.23 -7.60
C GLU A 322 -46.47 38.18 -8.71
N ASP A 323 -45.75 38.41 -9.80
CA ASP A 323 -45.62 37.46 -10.91
C ASP A 323 -44.81 36.24 -10.51
N VAL A 324 -43.72 36.44 -9.75
CA VAL A 324 -42.96 35.34 -9.13
C VAL A 324 -43.86 34.51 -8.20
N ARG A 325 -44.69 35.17 -7.38
CA ARG A 325 -45.67 34.48 -6.52
C ARG A 325 -46.75 33.74 -7.34
N ARG A 326 -47.18 34.31 -8.47
CA ARG A 326 -48.18 33.72 -9.36
C ARG A 326 -47.63 32.46 -10.03
N ALA A 327 -46.44 32.52 -10.64
CA ALA A 327 -45.75 31.37 -11.22
C ALA A 327 -45.56 30.24 -10.18
N ALA A 328 -45.10 30.59 -8.97
CA ALA A 328 -44.95 29.61 -7.88
C ALA A 328 -46.27 28.94 -7.47
N LYS A 329 -47.40 29.67 -7.50
CA LYS A 329 -48.73 29.08 -7.25
C LYS A 329 -49.18 28.17 -8.39
N LEU A 330 -48.95 28.57 -9.64
CA LEU A 330 -49.30 27.77 -10.81
C LEU A 330 -48.52 26.44 -10.83
N MET A 331 -47.21 26.47 -10.55
CA MET A 331 -46.40 25.27 -10.44
C MET A 331 -46.90 24.30 -9.36
N LYS A 332 -47.37 24.81 -8.21
CA LYS A 332 -47.93 23.99 -7.13
C LYS A 332 -49.32 23.41 -7.42
N ARG A 333 -50.08 24.01 -8.34
CA ARG A 333 -51.42 23.55 -8.73
C ARG A 333 -51.39 22.50 -9.83
N ASP A 334 -50.34 22.50 -10.64
CA ASP A 334 -50.11 21.52 -11.69
C ASP A 334 -49.53 20.24 -11.12
N THR A 335 -50.12 19.10 -11.45
CA THR A 335 -49.73 17.80 -10.88
C THR A 335 -48.31 17.39 -11.30
N ARG A 336 -47.91 17.67 -12.55
CA ARG A 336 -46.57 17.36 -13.07
C ARG A 336 -45.52 18.21 -12.36
N CYS A 337 -45.71 19.53 -12.31
CA CYS A 337 -44.78 20.42 -11.63
C CYS A 337 -44.74 20.21 -10.12
N SER A 338 -45.89 19.98 -9.48
CA SER A 338 -45.96 19.72 -8.04
C SER A 338 -45.13 18.48 -7.66
N ASN A 339 -45.19 17.41 -8.47
CA ASN A 339 -44.39 16.21 -8.25
C ASN A 339 -42.88 16.47 -8.43
N LEU A 340 -42.49 17.21 -9.46
CA LEU A 340 -41.09 17.60 -9.70
C LEU A 340 -40.54 18.52 -8.61
N LEU A 341 -41.38 19.42 -8.07
CA LEU A 341 -41.02 20.29 -6.96
C LEU A 341 -40.73 19.51 -5.67
N GLN A 342 -41.27 18.31 -5.48
CA GLN A 342 -40.88 17.47 -4.33
C GLN A 342 -39.41 17.04 -4.42
N LEU A 343 -38.87 16.84 -5.64
CA LEU A 343 -37.48 16.50 -5.88
C LEU A 343 -36.53 17.71 -5.77
N LEU A 344 -36.98 18.88 -6.22
CA LEU A 344 -36.24 20.15 -6.14
C LEU A 344 -36.33 20.84 -4.76
N ARG A 345 -37.18 20.28 -3.89
CA ARG A 345 -37.75 20.84 -2.65
C ARG A 345 -38.89 21.86 -2.89
N PRO A 346 -40.07 21.66 -2.27
CA PRO A 346 -41.29 22.41 -2.59
C PRO A 346 -41.31 23.85 -2.05
N ASP A 347 -40.45 24.16 -1.09
CA ASP A 347 -40.17 25.50 -0.56
C ASP A 347 -39.48 26.41 -1.58
N LYS A 348 -38.74 25.82 -2.54
CA LYS A 348 -37.98 26.53 -3.57
C LYS A 348 -38.78 26.94 -4.80
N ALA A 349 -40.09 26.70 -4.87
CA ALA A 349 -40.89 27.05 -6.05
C ALA A 349 -40.83 28.55 -6.41
N LYS A 350 -40.71 29.44 -5.40
CA LYS A 350 -40.51 30.88 -5.64
C LYS A 350 -39.11 31.18 -6.17
N ASP A 351 -38.09 30.53 -5.61
CA ASP A 351 -36.69 30.71 -6.02
C ASP A 351 -36.50 30.19 -7.45
N ILE A 352 -37.11 29.06 -7.80
CA ILE A 352 -37.11 28.50 -9.15
C ILE A 352 -37.80 29.46 -10.13
N ALA A 353 -38.95 30.04 -9.76
CA ALA A 353 -39.62 31.04 -10.58
C ALA A 353 -38.74 32.29 -10.78
N ARG A 354 -38.16 32.81 -9.70
CA ARG A 354 -37.25 33.97 -9.71
C ARG A 354 -36.05 33.72 -10.63
N VAL A 355 -35.33 32.62 -10.42
CA VAL A 355 -34.19 32.20 -11.26
C VAL A 355 -34.61 32.05 -12.72
N TRP A 356 -35.80 31.53 -13.00
CA TRP A 356 -36.28 31.40 -14.38
C TRP A 356 -36.55 32.76 -15.05
N PHE A 357 -37.17 33.71 -14.33
CA PHE A 357 -37.42 35.05 -14.86
C PHE A 357 -36.15 35.90 -15.00
N ASP A 358 -35.14 35.66 -14.16
CA ASP A 358 -33.87 36.40 -14.18
C ASP A 358 -32.89 35.88 -15.25
N LEU A 359 -33.22 34.79 -15.96
CA LEU A 359 -32.42 34.31 -17.10
C LEU A 359 -32.48 35.32 -18.25
N PRO A 360 -31.34 35.80 -18.78
CA PRO A 360 -31.32 36.85 -19.79
C PRO A 360 -32.09 36.43 -21.06
N ASN A 361 -32.92 37.34 -21.56
CA ASN A 361 -33.84 37.12 -22.69
C ASN A 361 -33.21 37.44 -24.07
N ASP A 362 -31.88 37.54 -24.15
CA ASP A 362 -31.19 37.92 -25.37
C ASP A 362 -31.06 36.74 -26.36
N ALA A 363 -31.39 37.00 -27.62
CA ALA A 363 -31.23 36.02 -28.71
C ALA A 363 -29.76 35.59 -28.95
N SER A 364 -28.77 36.34 -28.44
CA SER A 364 -27.35 35.93 -28.40
C SER A 364 -27.08 34.91 -27.28
N ALA A 365 -27.85 34.97 -26.18
CA ALA A 365 -27.83 34.00 -25.08
C ALA A 365 -28.60 32.71 -25.43
N CYS A 366 -29.38 32.65 -26.51
CA CYS A 366 -29.88 31.38 -27.06
C CYS A 366 -28.76 30.43 -27.53
N ARG A 367 -27.53 30.92 -27.78
CA ARG A 367 -26.36 30.04 -27.97
C ARG A 367 -25.76 29.54 -26.64
N LEU A 368 -26.10 30.20 -25.54
CA LEU A 368 -25.80 29.84 -24.15
C LEU A 368 -27.02 29.25 -23.41
N ARG A 369 -28.11 28.94 -24.15
CA ARG A 369 -29.01 27.85 -23.81
C ARG A 369 -28.51 26.59 -24.53
N PRO A 370 -27.40 25.95 -24.12
CA PRO A 370 -27.34 24.54 -24.34
C PRO A 370 -28.43 23.94 -23.44
N CYS A 371 -29.28 23.12 -24.04
CA CYS A 371 -29.78 21.97 -23.32
C CYS A 371 -28.68 21.47 -22.36
N ALA A 372 -28.99 21.37 -21.08
CA ALA A 372 -28.27 20.61 -20.05
C ALA A 372 -27.25 21.27 -19.07
N ASP A 373 -26.39 22.24 -19.40
CA ASP A 373 -25.14 22.36 -18.60
C ASP A 373 -24.88 23.65 -17.77
N TYR A 374 -25.91 24.34 -17.25
CA TYR A 374 -25.68 25.32 -16.17
C TYR A 374 -25.92 24.68 -14.80
N THR A 375 -24.88 24.58 -13.98
CA THR A 375 -24.92 24.07 -12.61
C THR A 375 -25.68 25.03 -11.68
N VAL A 376 -27.01 24.88 -11.68
CA VAL A 376 -27.95 25.48 -10.70
C VAL A 376 -27.58 25.24 -9.22
N PRO A 377 -26.81 24.20 -8.81
CA PRO A 377 -26.34 24.11 -7.43
C PRO A 377 -25.52 25.32 -6.97
N GLU A 378 -24.75 25.96 -7.87
CA GLU A 378 -23.87 27.09 -7.52
C GLU A 378 -24.65 28.41 -7.37
N ALA A 379 -25.64 28.65 -8.25
CA ALA A 379 -26.52 29.82 -8.18
C ALA A 379 -27.41 29.82 -6.91
N LEU A 380 -27.80 28.64 -6.42
CA LEU A 380 -28.55 28.51 -5.17
C LEU A 380 -27.68 28.64 -3.91
N THR A 381 -26.35 28.54 -4.01
CA THR A 381 -25.42 28.82 -2.89
C THR A 381 -24.94 30.26 -2.83
N GLU A 382 -24.79 30.94 -3.98
CA GLU A 382 -24.35 32.34 -4.00
C GLU A 382 -25.42 33.31 -3.51
N HIS A 383 -26.71 33.00 -3.72
CA HIS A 383 -27.81 33.84 -3.25
C HIS A 383 -27.98 33.86 -1.71
N HIS A 384 -27.24 33.03 -0.98
CA HIS A 384 -27.21 32.99 0.49
C HIS A 384 -25.99 33.70 1.11
N ARG A 385 -25.16 34.38 0.31
CA ARG A 385 -24.03 35.20 0.80
C ARG A 385 -24.18 36.73 0.56
N GLY A 386 -25.36 37.18 0.12
CA GLY A 386 -25.71 38.60 0.00
C GLY A 386 -26.64 39.04 1.11
#